data_AF-A0A0J5VV94-F1
#
_entry.id   AF-A0A0J5VV94-F1
#
_cell.length_a   1.000
_cell.length_b   1.000
_cell.length_c   1.000
_cell.angle_alpha   90.00
_cell.angle_beta   90.00
_cell.angle_gamma   90.00
#
_symmetry.space_group_name_H-M   'P 1'
#
loop_
_entity.id
_entity.type
_entity.pdbx_description
1 polymer ?
#
loop_
_entity_poly.entity_id
_entity_poly.type
_entity_poly.pdbx_seq_one_letter_code
_entity_poly.pdbx_strand_id
1 'polypeptide(L)'
;MISVPPDTGMPGGQVIYEGAVVYAPCTLSTESTNQIVRMGQFRTDQFSGKGSWVGVQPFTIALQNCEPTVLKTVGVMFNGAADTSDPLVFAVDGNGGAATGIGLGIFDDKGELLPPNTRPQHLTDLRYGDMALSFMAKYRATSATPTSGKADANINFILIYQ
;
A
#
# COMPACT_ATOMS: atom_id res chain seq x y z
N MET A 1 42.68 -5.51 -49.84
CA MET A 1 42.45 -5.04 -48.46
C MET A 1 41.06 -4.44 -48.42
N ILE A 2 40.10 -5.06 -47.72
CA ILE A 2 38.73 -4.55 -47.63
C ILE A 2 38.67 -3.65 -46.39
N SER A 3 38.42 -2.37 -46.58
CA SER A 3 38.22 -1.39 -45.51
C SER A 3 36.79 -1.50 -44.99
N VAL A 4 36.63 -1.98 -43.75
CA VAL A 4 35.34 -1.97 -43.05
C VAL A 4 35.09 -0.54 -42.52
N PRO A 5 33.94 0.09 -42.80
CA PRO A 5 33.63 1.41 -42.26
C PRO A 5 33.49 1.37 -40.73
N PRO A 6 33.82 2.45 -40.01
CA PRO A 6 33.67 2.50 -38.56
C PRO A 6 32.18 2.46 -38.19
N ASP A 7 31.80 1.57 -37.28
CA ASP A 7 30.43 1.46 -36.76
C ASP A 7 30.02 2.80 -36.12
N THR A 8 29.06 3.49 -36.72
CA THR A 8 28.48 4.73 -36.19
C THR A 8 27.35 4.40 -35.22
N GLY A 9 27.67 4.34 -33.93
CA GLY A 9 26.68 4.27 -32.85
C GLY A 9 26.07 5.64 -32.54
N MET A 10 24.74 5.73 -32.51
CA MET A 10 23.98 6.87 -31.97
C MET A 10 23.67 6.61 -30.48
N PRO A 11 23.61 7.63 -29.60
CA PRO A 11 23.25 7.42 -28.19
C PRO A 11 21.88 6.74 -28.08
N GLY A 12 21.86 5.52 -27.53
CA GLY A 12 20.64 4.78 -27.21
C GLY A 12 20.05 5.24 -25.87
N GLY A 13 18.71 5.24 -25.79
CA GLY A 13 17.97 5.59 -24.57
C GLY A 13 18.09 4.55 -23.45
N GLN A 14 17.42 4.80 -22.33
CA GLN A 14 17.41 3.92 -21.16
C GLN A 14 16.19 3.01 -21.15
N VAL A 15 16.39 1.74 -20.78
CA VAL A 15 15.32 0.83 -20.37
C VAL A 15 15.53 0.50 -18.90
N ILE A 16 14.48 0.64 -18.08
CA ILE A 16 14.50 0.36 -16.64
C ILE A 16 13.71 -0.93 -16.41
N TYR A 17 14.32 -1.86 -15.68
CA TYR A 17 13.71 -3.14 -15.32
C TYR A 17 13.54 -3.20 -13.81
N GLU A 18 12.32 -3.46 -13.35
CA GLU A 18 11.98 -3.63 -11.94
C GLU A 18 11.43 -5.04 -11.73
N GLY A 19 11.93 -5.75 -10.74
CA GLY A 19 11.50 -7.11 -10.43
C GLY A 19 12.11 -7.62 -9.13
N ALA A 20 11.47 -8.62 -8.53
CA ALA A 20 11.96 -9.31 -7.34
C ALA A 20 11.85 -10.82 -7.53
N VAL A 21 12.90 -11.55 -7.15
CA VAL A 21 12.88 -13.02 -7.08
C VAL A 21 12.79 -13.39 -5.61
N VAL A 22 11.66 -13.98 -5.21
CA VAL A 22 11.40 -14.36 -3.82
C VAL A 22 11.13 -15.86 -3.74
N TYR A 23 11.62 -16.51 -2.69
CA TYR A 23 11.17 -17.85 -2.32
C TYR A 23 9.88 -17.70 -1.50
N ALA A 24 8.76 -17.52 -2.21
CA ALA A 24 7.43 -17.35 -1.64
C ALA A 24 6.48 -18.37 -2.25
N PRO A 25 5.45 -18.82 -1.50
CA PRO A 25 4.46 -19.76 -2.00
C PRO A 25 3.55 -19.13 -3.07
N CYS A 26 3.57 -17.81 -3.24
CA CYS A 26 2.81 -17.09 -4.26
C CYS A 26 3.68 -16.04 -4.93
N THR A 27 3.36 -15.73 -6.19
CA THR A 27 3.85 -14.53 -6.88
C THR A 27 2.89 -13.36 -6.67
N LEU A 28 3.41 -12.14 -6.48
CA LEU A 28 2.58 -10.93 -6.43
C LEU A 28 2.22 -10.50 -7.86
N SER A 29 0.95 -10.17 -8.10
CA SER A 29 0.54 -9.60 -9.40
C SER A 29 1.25 -8.26 -9.64
N THR A 30 1.72 -8.03 -10.87
CA THR A 30 2.34 -6.76 -11.28
C THR A 30 1.42 -5.55 -11.05
N GLU A 31 0.10 -5.75 -11.13
CA GLU A 31 -0.90 -4.72 -10.86
C GLU A 31 -0.98 -4.34 -9.38
N SER A 32 -0.63 -5.26 -8.48
CA SER A 32 -0.57 -5.02 -7.04
C SER A 32 0.78 -4.49 -6.56
N THR A 33 1.83 -4.57 -7.39
CA THR A 33 3.16 -4.05 -7.05
C THR A 33 3.17 -2.53 -6.87
N ASN A 34 2.44 -1.80 -7.73
CA ASN A 34 2.37 -0.33 -7.70
C ASN A 34 0.91 0.14 -7.83
N GLN A 35 0.14 -0.09 -6.76
CA GLN A 35 -1.29 0.27 -6.76
C GLN A 35 -1.52 1.69 -6.26
N ILE A 36 -2.35 2.45 -6.99
CA ILE A 36 -2.87 3.75 -6.56
C ILE A 36 -4.31 3.58 -6.06
N VAL A 37 -4.52 3.71 -4.74
CA VAL A 37 -5.86 3.73 -4.14
C VAL A 37 -6.37 5.17 -4.11
N ARG A 38 -7.37 5.48 -4.94
CA ARG A 38 -7.96 6.82 -5.02
C ARG A 38 -8.97 7.00 -3.89
N MET A 39 -8.56 7.68 -2.82
CA MET A 39 -9.42 7.94 -1.66
C MET A 39 -10.59 8.89 -1.98
N GLY A 40 -10.43 9.80 -2.93
CA GLY A 40 -11.41 10.84 -3.24
C GLY A 40 -11.22 12.11 -2.40
N GLN A 41 -12.25 12.95 -2.36
CA GLN A 41 -12.24 14.23 -1.64
C GLN A 41 -13.32 14.22 -0.56
N PHE A 42 -12.96 14.62 0.66
CA PHE A 42 -13.86 14.71 1.80
C PHE A 42 -13.80 16.10 2.41
N ARG A 43 -14.94 16.57 2.88
CA ARG A 43 -15.03 17.88 3.54
C ARG A 43 -14.67 17.73 5.01
N THR A 44 -14.02 18.75 5.58
CA THR A 44 -13.60 18.73 6.99
C THR A 44 -14.78 18.64 7.97
N ASP A 45 -15.98 19.09 7.58
CA ASP A 45 -17.21 19.01 8.37
C ASP A 45 -17.84 17.60 8.40
N GLN A 46 -17.36 16.67 7.59
CA GLN A 46 -17.77 15.26 7.67
C GLN A 46 -17.11 14.53 8.85
N PHE A 47 -16.02 15.07 9.39
CA PHE A 47 -15.40 14.54 10.60
C PHE A 47 -16.18 15.02 11.82
N SER A 48 -16.72 14.09 12.61
CA SER A 48 -17.50 14.41 13.82
C SER A 48 -16.64 14.79 15.03
N GLY A 49 -15.33 14.85 14.87
CA GLY A 49 -14.36 15.18 15.91
C GLY A 49 -13.14 14.26 15.91
N LYS A 50 -12.23 14.45 16.86
CA LYS A 50 -11.02 13.63 16.99
C LYS A 50 -11.39 12.14 17.15
N GLY A 51 -10.76 11.29 16.36
CA GLY A 51 -10.99 9.85 16.31
C GLY A 51 -12.09 9.40 15.34
N SER A 52 -12.83 10.33 14.72
CA SER A 52 -13.85 10.00 13.72
C SER A 52 -13.23 9.49 12.41
N TRP A 53 -13.96 8.63 11.71
CA TRP A 53 -13.56 8.01 10.46
C TRP A 53 -14.46 8.45 9.31
N VAL A 54 -13.87 8.69 8.14
CA VAL A 54 -14.60 9.00 6.89
C VAL A 54 -13.96 8.33 5.68
N GLY A 55 -14.71 8.23 4.59
CA GLY A 55 -14.17 7.85 3.29
C GLY A 55 -13.69 6.42 3.20
N VAL A 56 -14.63 5.46 3.25
CA VAL A 56 -14.33 4.04 3.08
C VAL A 56 -13.96 3.76 1.63
N GLN A 57 -12.72 3.34 1.40
CA GLN A 57 -12.23 2.96 0.09
C GLN A 57 -11.67 1.53 0.12
N PRO A 58 -12.34 0.54 -0.51
CA PRO A 58 -11.81 -0.80 -0.61
C PRO A 58 -10.64 -0.87 -1.60
N PHE A 59 -9.71 -1.79 -1.33
CA PHE A 59 -8.64 -2.17 -2.24
C PHE A 59 -8.24 -3.63 -2.00
N THR A 60 -7.56 -4.25 -2.98
CA THR A 60 -7.19 -5.66 -2.92
C THR A 60 -5.75 -5.87 -3.37
N ILE A 61 -5.05 -6.78 -2.69
CA ILE A 61 -3.73 -7.26 -3.11
C ILE A 61 -3.91 -8.64 -3.76
N ALA A 62 -3.60 -8.75 -5.05
CA ALA A 62 -3.75 -9.99 -5.81
C ALA A 62 -2.46 -10.82 -5.77
N LEU A 63 -2.59 -12.07 -5.33
CA LEU A 63 -1.55 -13.09 -5.35
C LEU A 63 -1.88 -14.09 -6.47
N GLN A 64 -0.86 -14.47 -7.24
CA GLN A 64 -0.96 -15.38 -8.36
C GLN A 64 -0.12 -16.63 -8.14
N ASN A 65 -0.53 -17.72 -8.78
CA ASN A 65 0.22 -18.98 -8.80
C ASN A 65 0.58 -19.48 -7.38
N CYS A 66 -0.36 -19.41 -6.44
CA CYS A 66 -0.11 -19.86 -5.08
C CYS A 66 -0.03 -21.40 -5.00
N GLU A 67 1.01 -21.90 -4.34
CA GLU A 67 1.24 -23.32 -4.06
C GLU A 67 1.60 -23.52 -2.57
N PRO A 68 0.60 -23.67 -1.69
CA PRO A 68 0.79 -23.74 -0.24
C PRO A 68 1.27 -25.11 0.25
N THR A 69 2.38 -25.60 -0.30
CA THR A 69 2.96 -26.91 0.03
C THR A 69 3.74 -26.89 1.34
N VAL A 70 4.51 -25.81 1.58
CA VAL A 70 5.37 -25.63 2.76
C VAL A 70 4.81 -24.57 3.71
N LEU A 71 4.50 -23.39 3.17
CA LEU A 71 3.89 -22.27 3.91
C LEU A 71 2.42 -22.21 3.52
N LYS A 72 1.54 -22.21 4.51
CA LYS A 72 0.09 -22.40 4.32
C LYS A 72 -0.70 -21.12 4.52
N THR A 73 -0.09 -20.11 5.11
CA THR A 73 -0.78 -18.89 5.48
C THR A 73 0.01 -17.66 5.07
N VAL A 74 -0.69 -16.56 4.86
CA VAL A 74 -0.11 -15.27 4.53
C VAL A 74 -0.72 -14.17 5.39
N GLY A 75 0.14 -13.32 5.95
CA GLY A 75 -0.24 -12.07 6.59
C GLY A 75 0.35 -10.88 5.84
N VAL A 76 -0.30 -9.73 5.94
CA VAL A 76 0.16 -8.49 5.32
C VAL A 76 0.49 -7.47 6.40
N MET A 77 1.71 -6.95 6.36
CA MET A 77 2.14 -5.81 7.17
C MET A 77 2.24 -4.58 6.28
N PHE A 78 1.74 -3.44 6.76
CA PHE A 78 1.88 -2.16 6.07
C PHE A 78 2.94 -1.30 6.77
N ASN A 79 3.88 -0.77 5.99
CA ASN A 79 5.03 0.01 6.45
C ASN A 79 4.99 1.42 5.86
N GLY A 80 5.18 2.41 6.72
CA GLY A 80 5.14 3.82 6.35
C GLY A 80 5.31 4.74 7.56
N ALA A 81 5.34 6.04 7.31
CA ALA A 81 5.36 7.03 8.37
C ALA A 81 4.06 6.96 9.17
N ALA A 82 4.15 6.80 10.48
CA ALA A 82 3.01 6.90 11.38
C ALA A 82 2.69 8.37 11.68
N ASP A 83 1.42 8.69 11.90
CA ASP A 83 1.03 10.02 12.35
C ASP A 83 1.58 10.27 13.76
N THR A 84 2.09 11.48 14.01
CA THR A 84 2.74 11.84 15.28
C THR A 84 1.74 12.06 16.42
N SER A 85 0.50 12.38 16.09
CA SER A 85 -0.59 12.62 17.05
C SER A 85 -1.40 11.36 17.34
N ASP A 86 -1.40 10.39 16.41
CA ASP A 86 -2.07 9.10 16.53
C ASP A 86 -1.26 7.98 15.83
N PRO A 87 -0.39 7.27 16.56
CA PRO A 87 0.49 6.24 15.99
C PRO A 87 -0.25 5.03 15.38
N LEU A 88 -1.58 4.93 15.53
CA LEU A 88 -2.38 3.86 14.95
C LEU A 88 -2.73 4.09 13.48
N VAL A 89 -2.44 5.27 12.93
CA VAL A 89 -2.70 5.63 11.53
C VAL A 89 -1.45 6.14 10.84
N PHE A 90 -1.42 6.04 9.51
CA PHE A 90 -0.35 6.56 8.67
C PHE A 90 -0.46 8.09 8.57
N ALA A 91 0.70 8.76 8.58
CA ALA A 91 0.80 10.17 8.31
C ALA A 91 0.40 10.46 6.87
N VAL A 92 -0.28 11.59 6.67
CA VAL A 92 -0.57 12.11 5.33
C VAL A 92 0.42 13.21 4.96
N ASP A 93 0.72 13.31 3.68
CA ASP A 93 1.59 14.31 3.08
C ASP A 93 0.85 15.02 1.94
N GLY A 94 1.32 16.21 1.62
CA GLY A 94 0.83 17.06 0.56
C GLY A 94 1.91 17.89 -0.11
N ASN A 95 3.20 17.59 0.13
CA ASN A 95 4.34 18.31 -0.43
C ASN A 95 4.22 19.84 -0.22
N GLY A 96 3.92 20.26 1.02
CA GLY A 96 3.75 21.67 1.40
C GLY A 96 2.30 22.18 1.43
N GLY A 97 1.32 21.36 1.00
CA GLY A 97 -0.12 21.67 1.09
C GLY A 97 -0.92 20.59 1.81
N ALA A 98 -0.30 19.89 2.77
CA ALA A 98 -0.92 18.76 3.46
C ALA A 98 -2.08 19.19 4.36
N ALA A 99 -3.15 18.40 4.39
CA ALA A 99 -4.18 18.50 5.42
C ALA A 99 -3.56 18.23 6.79
N THR A 100 -3.96 18.98 7.81
CA THR A 100 -3.48 18.75 9.18
C THR A 100 -4.58 18.16 10.05
N GLY A 101 -4.19 17.34 11.03
CA GLY A 101 -5.14 16.69 11.93
C GLY A 101 -5.91 15.54 11.27
N ILE A 102 -5.36 14.93 10.21
CA ILE A 102 -5.92 13.77 9.51
C ILE A 102 -4.81 12.73 9.33
N GLY A 103 -5.12 11.46 9.56
CA GLY A 103 -4.29 10.31 9.21
C GLY A 103 -5.05 9.30 8.36
N LEU A 104 -4.34 8.35 7.74
CA LEU A 104 -4.92 7.27 6.94
C LEU A 104 -4.85 5.95 7.72
N GLY A 105 -5.99 5.31 7.97
CA GLY A 105 -6.05 3.96 8.54
C GLY A 105 -6.30 2.91 7.48
N ILE A 106 -5.68 1.74 7.64
CA ILE A 106 -5.91 0.55 6.83
C ILE A 106 -6.56 -0.51 7.69
N PHE A 107 -7.56 -1.19 7.15
CA PHE A 107 -8.32 -2.24 7.81
C PHE A 107 -8.28 -3.52 6.98
N ASP A 108 -8.30 -4.66 7.65
CA ASP A 108 -8.47 -5.97 7.00
C ASP A 108 -9.93 -6.24 6.61
N ASP A 109 -10.18 -7.42 6.06
CA ASP A 109 -11.51 -7.90 5.64
C ASP A 109 -12.47 -8.15 6.82
N LYS A 110 -11.93 -8.29 8.03
CA LYS A 110 -12.70 -8.39 9.29
C LYS A 110 -13.03 -7.03 9.89
N GLY A 111 -12.49 -5.95 9.33
CA GLY A 111 -12.67 -4.58 9.81
C GLY A 111 -11.76 -4.23 10.98
N GLU A 112 -10.70 -4.99 11.22
CA GLU A 112 -9.70 -4.68 12.23
C GLU A 112 -8.67 -3.68 11.69
N LEU A 113 -8.33 -2.68 12.51
CA LEU A 113 -7.33 -1.67 12.16
C LEU A 113 -5.94 -2.31 12.16
N LEU A 114 -5.19 -2.10 11.08
CA LEU A 114 -3.81 -2.55 10.91
C LEU A 114 -2.87 -1.36 11.18
N PRO A 115 -2.24 -1.28 12.38
CA PRO A 115 -1.39 -0.15 12.71
C PRO A 115 -0.12 -0.14 11.86
N PRO A 116 0.44 1.05 11.56
CA PRO A 116 1.71 1.17 10.86
C PRO A 116 2.80 0.31 11.50
N ASN A 117 3.63 -0.31 10.66
CA ASN A 117 4.87 -0.96 11.07
C ASN A 117 4.68 -2.13 12.05
N THR A 118 3.47 -2.71 12.10
CA THR A 118 3.10 -3.78 13.02
C THR A 118 2.97 -5.11 12.26
N ARG A 119 3.43 -6.21 12.88
CA ARG A 119 3.29 -7.54 12.30
C ARG A 119 1.81 -7.92 12.16
N PRO A 120 1.44 -8.72 11.13
CA PRO A 120 0.06 -9.14 10.93
C PRO A 120 -0.44 -9.91 12.15
N GLN A 121 -1.58 -9.50 12.68
CA GLN A 121 -2.24 -10.19 13.78
C GLN A 121 -3.09 -11.36 13.28
N HIS A 122 -3.59 -11.25 12.04
CA HIS A 122 -4.35 -12.28 11.36
C HIS A 122 -3.59 -12.78 10.14
N LEU A 123 -3.70 -14.09 9.92
CA LEU A 123 -3.19 -14.75 8.73
C LEU A 123 -4.38 -15.30 7.94
N THR A 124 -4.24 -15.27 6.63
CA THR A 124 -5.20 -15.84 5.67
C THR A 124 -4.66 -17.16 5.17
N ASP A 125 -5.50 -18.19 5.13
CA ASP A 125 -5.15 -19.46 4.51
C ASP A 125 -4.93 -19.28 3.01
N LEU A 126 -3.76 -19.74 2.55
CA LEU A 126 -3.43 -19.79 1.14
C LEU A 126 -4.24 -20.89 0.45
N ARG A 127 -4.59 -20.63 -0.80
CA ARG A 127 -5.30 -21.58 -1.68
C ARG A 127 -4.48 -21.80 -2.93
N TYR A 128 -4.64 -22.97 -3.55
CA TYR A 128 -4.01 -23.23 -4.83
C TYR A 128 -4.56 -22.29 -5.91
N GLY A 129 -3.65 -21.74 -6.72
CA GLY A 129 -4.00 -20.83 -7.82
C GLY A 129 -4.03 -19.36 -7.39
N ASP A 130 -4.88 -18.58 -8.04
CA ASP A 130 -4.94 -17.13 -7.81
C ASP A 130 -5.87 -16.78 -6.64
N MET A 131 -5.48 -15.79 -5.84
CA MET A 131 -6.28 -15.31 -4.72
C MET A 131 -6.11 -13.80 -4.50
N ALA A 132 -7.07 -13.18 -3.84
CA ALA A 132 -7.01 -11.76 -3.50
C ALA A 132 -7.22 -11.56 -2.00
N LEU A 133 -6.39 -10.71 -1.40
CA LEU A 133 -6.52 -10.24 -0.03
C LEU A 133 -7.24 -8.90 -0.05
N SER A 134 -8.33 -8.78 0.71
CA SER A 134 -9.18 -7.59 0.72
C SER A 134 -8.87 -6.68 1.91
N PHE A 135 -8.82 -5.38 1.64
CA PHE A 135 -8.53 -4.35 2.63
C PHE A 135 -9.43 -3.13 2.41
N MET A 136 -9.49 -2.27 3.42
CA MET A 136 -10.19 -0.98 3.33
C MET A 136 -9.31 0.12 3.89
N ALA A 137 -9.30 1.27 3.24
CA ALA A 137 -8.68 2.49 3.74
C ALA A 137 -9.77 3.48 4.20
N LYS A 138 -9.49 4.22 5.27
CA LYS A 138 -10.35 5.30 5.78
C LYS A 138 -9.49 6.44 6.32
N TYR A 139 -9.95 7.68 6.18
CA TYR A 139 -9.32 8.81 6.89
C TYR A 139 -9.79 8.88 8.34
N ARG A 140 -8.88 9.21 9.25
CA ARG A 140 -9.15 9.44 10.67
C ARG A 140 -8.82 10.88 11.04
N ALA A 141 -9.70 11.56 11.75
CA ALA A 141 -9.35 12.83 12.38
C ALA A 141 -8.40 12.58 13.57
N THR A 142 -7.19 13.12 13.52
CA THR A 142 -6.21 13.09 14.63
C THR A 142 -6.28 14.37 15.49
N SER A 143 -6.96 15.41 15.00
CA SER A 143 -7.31 16.64 15.72
C SER A 143 -8.82 16.86 15.79
N ALA A 144 -9.29 17.68 16.74
CA ALA A 144 -10.70 18.09 16.82
C ALA A 144 -11.09 19.06 15.69
N THR A 145 -10.12 19.78 15.14
CA THR A 145 -10.30 20.77 14.07
C THR A 145 -9.36 20.45 12.91
N PRO A 146 -9.65 19.42 12.10
CA PRO A 146 -8.84 19.10 10.94
C PRO A 146 -8.89 20.24 9.91
N THR A 147 -7.78 20.49 9.23
CA THR A 147 -7.69 21.53 8.19
C THR A 147 -7.67 20.92 6.80
N SER A 148 -8.13 21.69 5.81
CA SER A 148 -8.13 21.26 4.42
C SER A 148 -6.72 21.24 3.83
N GLY A 149 -6.44 20.22 3.01
CA GLY A 149 -5.21 20.10 2.23
C GLY A 149 -5.17 18.74 1.53
N LYS A 150 -4.06 18.44 0.85
CA LYS A 150 -3.80 17.11 0.29
C LYS A 150 -3.56 16.11 1.42
N ALA A 151 -4.06 14.89 1.24
CA ALA A 151 -3.98 13.83 2.25
C ALA A 151 -3.44 12.54 1.61
N ASP A 152 -2.35 12.67 0.85
CA ASP A 152 -1.70 11.56 0.16
C ASP A 152 -0.87 10.76 1.17
N ALA A 153 -0.66 9.46 0.96
CA ALA A 153 0.19 8.64 1.83
C ALA A 153 0.95 7.62 0.99
N ASN A 154 2.25 7.49 1.24
CA ASN A 154 3.10 6.48 0.62
C ASN A 154 3.31 5.34 1.63
N ILE A 155 2.70 4.20 1.33
CA ILE A 155 2.68 3.03 2.22
C ILE A 155 3.16 1.82 1.44
N ASN A 156 4.18 1.16 1.97
CA ASN A 156 4.66 -0.12 1.47
C ASN A 156 3.89 -1.25 2.16
N PHE A 157 3.78 -2.42 1.51
CA PHE A 157 3.28 -3.62 2.17
C PHE A 157 4.29 -4.75 2.07
N ILE A 158 4.25 -5.65 3.04
CA ILE A 158 5.14 -6.80 3.17
C ILE A 158 4.27 -8.02 3.40
N LEU A 159 4.46 -9.03 2.55
CA LEU A 159 3.83 -10.35 2.70
C LEU A 159 4.68 -11.20 3.64
N ILE A 160 4.06 -11.76 4.66
CA ILE A 160 4.69 -12.64 5.65
C ILE A 160 4.01 -14.00 5.56
N TYR A 161 4.78 -15.00 5.14
CA TYR A 161 4.31 -16.37 4.94
C TYR A 161 4.69 -17.26 6.13
N GLN A 162 3.78 -18.15 6.54
CA GLN A 162 3.98 -19.13 7.61
C GLN A 162 3.38 -20.49 7.24
#